data_AF-A0A2G6QRX7-F1
#
_entry.id   AF-A0A2G6QRX7-F1
#
_cell.length_a   1.000
_cell.length_b   1.000
_cell.length_c   1.000
_cell.angle_alpha   90.00
_cell.angle_beta   90.00
_cell.angle_gamma   90.00
#
_symmetry.space_group_name_H-M   'P 1'
#
loop_
_entity.id
_entity.type
_entity.pdbx_description
1 polymer ?
#
loop_
_entity_poly.entity_id
_entity_poly.type
_entity_poly.pdbx_seq_one_letter_code
_entity_poly.pdbx_strand_id
1 'polypeptide(L)'
;MVKLGSLQFKLLKIEEKTLVLDLHIREKVDLSPEKCKESYDMAFRFFSDFGYQFDKIKFTTEYGWLFDKKIFKYLGYGNLSKFLDDYNVIDRGGNSYSQILFRVFGVNNPQIDIKDLPENTTVRRNFKKALLNNEKFYSYRIEKKEIYLCDFEKLKEIKPVWLQEY
;
A
#
# COMPACT_ATOMS: atom_id res chain seq x y z
N MET A 1 10.96 -5.48 -6.91
CA MET A 1 10.28 -4.18 -6.66
C MET A 1 11.33 -3.14 -6.39
N VAL A 2 11.17 -1.95 -6.96
CA VAL A 2 12.02 -0.80 -6.65
C VAL A 2 11.42 -0.04 -5.46
N LYS A 3 12.24 0.33 -4.48
CA LYS A 3 11.82 1.12 -3.33
C LYS A 3 12.06 2.59 -3.66
N LEU A 4 11.02 3.40 -3.64
CA LEU A 4 11.10 4.82 -3.99
C LEU A 4 10.37 5.61 -2.90
N GLY A 5 11.11 6.14 -1.92
CA GLY A 5 10.54 6.79 -0.73
C GLY A 5 9.80 5.80 0.20
N SER A 6 8.59 6.15 0.61
CA SER A 6 7.74 5.34 1.49
C SER A 6 7.14 4.11 0.80
N LEU A 7 6.97 4.16 -0.52
CA LEU A 7 6.31 3.12 -1.31
C LEU A 7 7.32 2.26 -2.11
N GLN A 8 6.84 1.11 -2.57
CA GLN A 8 7.55 0.23 -3.49
C GLN A 8 6.73 0.01 -4.75
N PHE A 9 7.42 -0.10 -5.89
CA PHE A 9 6.79 -0.21 -7.19
C PHE A 9 7.33 -1.39 -8.01
N LYS A 10 6.47 -2.00 -8.80
CA LYS A 10 6.82 -2.98 -9.82
C LYS A 10 6.05 -2.68 -11.10
N LEU A 11 6.76 -2.62 -12.22
CA LEU A 11 6.11 -2.55 -13.53
C LEU A 11 5.28 -3.82 -13.77
N LEU A 12 3.99 -3.64 -14.02
CA LEU A 12 3.10 -4.71 -14.45
C LEU A 12 3.04 -4.77 -15.97
N LYS A 13 2.73 -3.64 -16.60
CA LYS A 13 2.54 -3.51 -18.05
C LYS A 13 2.58 -2.06 -18.50
N ILE A 14 2.63 -1.85 -19.81
CA ILE A 14 2.50 -0.56 -20.46
C ILE A 14 1.30 -0.64 -21.42
N GLU A 15 0.39 0.32 -21.34
CA GLU A 15 -0.83 0.40 -22.15
C GLU A 15 -0.95 1.81 -22.71
N GLU A 16 -0.87 2.01 -24.03
CA GLU A 16 -1.11 3.31 -24.68
C GLU A 16 -0.42 4.50 -23.96
N LYS A 17 0.92 4.43 -23.82
CA LYS A 17 1.74 5.41 -23.08
C LYS A 17 1.37 5.59 -21.59
N THR A 18 0.66 4.63 -21.01
CA THR A 18 0.36 4.57 -19.59
C THR A 18 1.14 3.43 -18.97
N LEU A 19 1.94 3.75 -17.96
CA LEU A 19 2.71 2.80 -17.21
C LEU A 19 1.86 2.31 -16.03
N VAL A 20 1.61 1.01 -15.94
CA VAL A 20 0.81 0.41 -14.87
C VAL A 20 1.75 -0.19 -13.82
N LEU A 21 1.73 0.39 -12.62
CA LEU A 21 2.58 0.00 -11.51
C LEU A 21 1.78 -0.69 -10.42
N ASP A 22 2.29 -1.85 -9.98
CA ASP A 22 1.91 -2.45 -8.71
C ASP A 22 2.61 -1.73 -7.55
N LEU A 23 1.84 -1.34 -6.55
CA LEU A 23 2.24 -0.56 -5.39
C LEU A 23 2.21 -1.42 -4.13
N HIS A 24 3.29 -1.37 -3.37
CA HIS A 24 3.42 -2.07 -2.08
C HIS A 24 3.77 -1.11 -0.94
N ILE A 25 3.18 -1.36 0.23
CA ILE A 25 3.42 -0.63 1.48
C ILE A 25 4.31 -1.49 2.37
N ARG A 26 5.45 -0.92 2.79
CA ARG A 26 6.35 -1.58 3.75
C ARG A 26 5.91 -1.32 5.19
N GLU A 27 6.39 -2.14 6.10
CA GLU A 27 6.18 -1.91 7.53
C GLU A 27 6.88 -0.62 7.99
N LYS A 28 6.23 0.10 8.92
CA LYS A 28 6.78 1.29 9.60
C LYS A 28 7.18 2.45 8.68
N VAL A 29 6.49 2.61 7.54
CA VAL A 29 6.67 3.78 6.67
C VAL A 29 5.67 4.88 7.01
N ASP A 30 6.04 6.13 6.74
CA ASP A 30 5.11 7.25 6.81
C ASP A 30 4.28 7.31 5.53
N LEU A 31 2.96 7.15 5.70
CA LEU A 31 1.96 7.22 4.65
C LEU A 31 1.27 8.59 4.59
N SER A 32 1.91 9.64 5.11
CA SER A 32 1.44 11.01 4.94
C SER A 32 1.26 11.33 3.44
N PRO A 33 0.26 12.15 3.07
CA PRO A 33 0.03 12.52 1.67
C PRO A 33 1.28 13.05 0.97
N GLU A 34 2.10 13.82 1.69
CA GLU A 34 3.34 14.40 1.20
C GLU A 34 4.36 13.31 0.85
N LYS A 35 4.57 12.33 1.73
CA LYS A 35 5.49 11.20 1.49
C LYS A 35 5.02 10.26 0.41
N CYS A 36 3.71 10.05 0.29
CA CYS A 36 3.15 9.29 -0.82
C CYS A 36 3.35 10.02 -2.16
N LYS A 37 3.14 11.35 -2.19
CA LYS A 37 3.40 12.17 -3.37
C LYS A 37 4.86 12.11 -3.80
N GLU A 38 5.80 12.30 -2.87
CA GLU A 38 7.24 12.16 -3.13
C GLU A 38 7.55 10.79 -3.77
N SER A 39 6.97 9.70 -3.25
CA SER A 39 7.13 8.36 -3.83
C SER A 39 6.62 8.25 -5.26
N TYR A 40 5.49 8.89 -5.61
CA TYR A 40 4.96 8.90 -6.98
C TYR A 40 5.85 9.73 -7.92
N ASP A 41 6.32 10.90 -7.49
CA ASP A 41 7.27 11.74 -8.23
C ASP A 41 8.56 10.96 -8.52
N MET A 42 9.07 10.21 -7.54
CA MET A 42 10.24 9.35 -7.71
C MET A 42 9.99 8.18 -8.68
N ALA A 43 8.80 7.56 -8.64
CA ALA A 43 8.42 6.50 -9.57
C ALA A 43 8.44 6.99 -11.02
N PHE A 44 7.85 8.16 -11.26
CA PHE A 44 7.86 8.75 -12.59
C PHE A 44 9.27 8.94 -13.13
N ARG A 45 10.17 9.55 -12.35
CA ARG A 45 11.56 9.74 -12.75
C ARG A 45 12.27 8.42 -12.99
N PHE A 46 12.19 7.50 -12.04
CA PHE A 46 12.89 6.23 -12.10
C PHE A 46 12.58 5.48 -13.40
N PHE A 47 11.30 5.35 -13.75
CA PHE A 47 10.91 4.66 -14.98
C PHE A 47 11.22 5.48 -16.24
N SER A 48 11.14 6.82 -16.19
CA SER A 48 11.56 7.66 -17.31
C SER A 48 13.07 7.52 -17.58
N ASP A 49 13.89 7.59 -16.54
CA ASP A 49 15.36 7.48 -16.60
C ASP A 49 15.81 6.08 -17.04
N PHE A 50 14.99 5.06 -16.77
CA PHE A 50 15.20 3.70 -17.28
C PHE A 50 14.90 3.56 -18.79
N GLY A 51 14.43 4.63 -19.44
CA GLY A 51 14.18 4.68 -20.89
C GLY A 51 12.75 4.33 -21.30
N TYR A 52 11.81 4.20 -20.35
CA TYR A 52 10.41 3.99 -20.69
C TYR A 52 9.78 5.28 -21.21
N GLN A 53 9.06 5.19 -22.33
CA GLN A 53 8.30 6.31 -22.90
C GLN A 53 6.83 6.20 -22.48
N PHE A 54 6.40 7.10 -21.59
CA PHE A 54 5.04 7.16 -21.08
C PHE A 54 4.69 8.60 -20.67
N ASP A 55 3.40 8.92 -20.72
CA ASP A 55 2.88 10.24 -20.33
C ASP A 55 2.09 10.16 -19.00
N LYS A 56 1.74 8.94 -18.59
CA LYS A 56 0.81 8.66 -17.48
C LYS A 56 1.26 7.48 -16.66
N ILE A 57 0.96 7.50 -15.36
CA ILE A 57 1.11 6.33 -14.49
C ILE A 57 -0.22 5.99 -13.83
N LYS A 58 -0.59 4.71 -13.88
CA LYS A 58 -1.66 4.12 -13.09
C LYS A 58 -1.07 3.29 -11.96
N PHE A 59 -1.52 3.53 -10.74
CA PHE A 59 -1.11 2.75 -9.57
C PHE A 59 -2.23 1.80 -9.15
N THR A 60 -1.92 0.51 -9.14
CA THR A 60 -2.77 -0.55 -8.60
C THR A 60 -2.00 -1.28 -7.52
N THR A 61 -2.69 -2.08 -6.73
CA THR A 61 -2.04 -3.08 -5.85
C THR A 61 -2.39 -4.48 -6.33
N GLU A 62 -1.64 -5.48 -5.86
CA GLU A 62 -2.18 -6.83 -5.65
C GLU A 62 -3.13 -6.86 -4.44
N TYR A 63 -3.70 -8.02 -4.11
CA TYR A 63 -4.62 -8.14 -2.98
C TYR A 63 -3.91 -7.93 -1.63
N GLY A 64 -4.39 -6.97 -0.85
CA GLY A 64 -3.89 -6.68 0.49
C GLY A 64 -5.00 -6.62 1.55
N TRP A 65 -4.75 -7.19 2.73
CA TRP A 65 -5.67 -7.09 3.88
C TRP A 65 -5.85 -5.65 4.38
N LEU A 66 -4.82 -4.82 4.21
CA LEU A 66 -4.78 -3.44 4.69
C LEU A 66 -5.76 -2.52 3.96
N PHE A 67 -6.38 -3.01 2.88
CA PHE A 67 -7.26 -2.23 2.01
C PHE A 67 -8.75 -2.42 2.34
N ASP A 68 -9.09 -3.27 3.31
CA ASP A 68 -10.43 -3.35 3.85
C ASP A 68 -10.72 -2.14 4.75
N LYS A 69 -11.54 -1.18 4.29
CA LYS A 69 -11.88 0.01 5.09
C LYS A 69 -12.47 -0.32 6.47
N LYS A 70 -13.02 -1.53 6.68
CA LYS A 70 -13.50 -1.96 8.00
C LYS A 70 -12.38 -2.00 9.04
N ILE A 71 -11.12 -2.16 8.65
CA ILE A 71 -10.01 -2.22 9.61
C ILE A 71 -9.82 -0.92 10.39
N PHE A 72 -10.31 0.21 9.87
CA PHE A 72 -10.18 1.51 10.53
C PHE A 72 -10.92 1.61 11.85
N LYS A 73 -11.94 0.78 12.08
CA LYS A 73 -12.57 0.68 13.41
C LYS A 73 -11.66 0.09 14.47
N TYR A 74 -10.57 -0.56 14.07
CA TYR A 74 -9.60 -1.21 14.96
C TYR A 74 -8.27 -0.47 15.02
N LEU A 75 -7.80 0.04 13.87
CA LEU A 75 -6.56 0.79 13.76
C LEU A 75 -6.72 2.27 14.15
N GLY A 76 -7.93 2.80 14.12
CA GLY A 76 -8.20 4.23 14.15
C GLY A 76 -8.03 4.87 12.77
N TYR A 77 -8.45 6.14 12.69
CA TYR A 77 -8.31 6.95 11.48
C TYR A 77 -6.95 7.69 11.53
N GLY A 78 -6.21 7.71 10.43
CA GLY A 78 -4.84 8.23 10.38
C GLY A 78 -4.30 8.34 8.95
N ASN A 79 -2.98 8.32 8.79
CA ASN A 79 -2.37 8.46 7.46
C ASN A 79 -2.77 7.32 6.51
N LEU A 80 -2.97 6.09 7.01
CA LEU A 80 -3.45 4.98 6.19
C LEU A 80 -4.87 5.22 5.64
N SER A 81 -5.77 5.81 6.42
CA SER A 81 -7.14 6.07 5.92
C SER A 81 -7.14 7.18 4.88
N LYS A 82 -6.37 8.25 5.10
CA LYS A 82 -6.13 9.28 4.08
C LYS A 82 -5.55 8.69 2.80
N PHE A 83 -4.54 7.82 2.93
CA PHE A 83 -3.96 7.10 1.81
C PHE A 83 -5.02 6.29 1.04
N LEU A 84 -5.89 5.54 1.72
CA LEU A 84 -6.94 4.76 1.03
C LEU A 84 -8.07 5.60 0.43
N ASP A 85 -8.28 6.83 0.89
CA ASP A 85 -9.29 7.70 0.32
C ASP A 85 -8.92 8.22 -1.07
N ASP A 86 -7.65 8.14 -1.45
CA ASP A 86 -7.15 8.39 -2.81
C ASP A 86 -7.38 7.22 -3.78
N TYR A 87 -7.93 6.09 -3.31
CA TYR A 87 -8.05 4.87 -4.08
C TYR A 87 -9.49 4.35 -4.17
N ASN A 88 -9.79 3.69 -5.28
CA ASN A 88 -11.00 2.91 -5.49
C ASN A 88 -10.71 1.44 -5.22
N VAL A 89 -11.64 0.75 -4.56
CA VAL A 89 -11.64 -0.71 -4.50
C VAL A 89 -12.13 -1.21 -5.86
N ILE A 90 -11.30 -2.00 -6.53
CA ILE A 90 -11.61 -2.55 -7.85
C ILE A 90 -11.90 -4.05 -7.80
N ASP A 91 -11.47 -4.73 -6.73
CA ASP A 91 -11.79 -6.14 -6.54
C ASP A 91 -11.71 -6.56 -5.06
N ARG A 92 -12.45 -7.62 -4.72
CA ARG A 92 -12.45 -8.25 -3.40
C ARG A 92 -11.87 -9.65 -3.50
N GLY A 93 -10.79 -9.89 -2.78
CA GLY A 93 -10.15 -11.18 -2.63
C GLY A 93 -10.74 -12.02 -1.51
N GLY A 94 -9.96 -13.03 -1.11
CA GLY A 94 -10.33 -14.01 -0.11
C GLY A 94 -10.26 -13.50 1.34
N ASN A 95 -10.58 -14.41 2.26
CA ASN A 95 -10.45 -14.17 3.69
C ASN A 95 -8.99 -13.89 4.06
N SER A 96 -8.74 -12.80 4.80
CA SER A 96 -7.42 -12.33 5.22
C SER A 96 -7.04 -12.73 6.65
N TYR A 97 -7.72 -13.71 7.24
CA TYR A 97 -7.46 -14.18 8.61
C TYR A 97 -5.98 -14.48 8.87
N SER A 98 -5.32 -15.25 8.00
CA SER A 98 -3.89 -15.56 8.13
C SER A 98 -2.99 -14.33 8.06
N GLN A 99 -3.32 -13.37 7.19
CA GLN A 99 -2.58 -12.11 7.09
C GLN A 99 -2.72 -11.28 8.36
N ILE A 100 -3.90 -11.26 8.97
CA ILE A 100 -4.12 -10.56 10.25
C ILE A 100 -3.34 -11.23 11.38
N LEU A 101 -3.39 -12.56 11.50
CA LEU A 101 -2.62 -13.30 12.49
C LEU A 101 -1.13 -12.96 12.38
N PHE A 102 -0.57 -13.00 11.18
CA PHE A 102 0.84 -12.69 10.98
C PHE A 102 1.16 -11.22 11.23
N ARG A 103 0.43 -10.29 10.59
CA ARG A 103 0.79 -8.86 10.58
C ARG A 103 0.42 -8.13 11.87
N VAL A 104 -0.66 -8.52 12.54
CA VAL A 104 -1.10 -7.87 13.79
C VAL A 104 -0.53 -8.58 15.02
N PHE A 105 -0.52 -9.92 15.02
CA PHE A 105 -0.16 -10.72 16.19
C PHE A 105 1.22 -11.37 16.09
N GLY A 106 1.85 -11.41 14.90
CA GLY A 106 3.12 -12.12 14.71
C GLY A 106 2.96 -13.64 14.71
N VAL A 107 1.75 -14.15 14.46
CA VAL A 107 1.41 -15.57 14.55
C VAL A 107 1.30 -16.19 13.15
N ASN A 108 2.10 -17.24 12.90
CA ASN A 108 2.05 -18.01 11.65
C ASN A 108 1.16 -19.25 11.73
N ASN A 109 0.68 -19.62 12.92
CA ASN A 109 -0.19 -20.77 13.11
C ASN A 109 -1.66 -20.37 12.90
N PRO A 110 -2.33 -20.80 11.81
CA PRO A 110 -3.74 -20.48 11.57
C PRO A 110 -4.71 -21.19 12.53
N GLN A 111 -4.24 -22.21 13.26
CA GLN A 111 -5.05 -22.99 14.21
C GLN A 111 -4.90 -22.53 15.66
N ILE A 112 -4.25 -21.38 15.91
CA ILE A 112 -4.13 -20.83 17.25
C ILE A 112 -5.52 -20.55 17.86
N ASP A 113 -5.70 -20.86 19.14
CA ASP A 113 -6.88 -20.39 19.86
C ASP A 113 -6.82 -18.85 19.92
N ILE A 114 -7.87 -18.20 19.43
CA ILE A 114 -8.00 -16.74 19.43
C ILE A 114 -7.82 -16.18 20.85
N LYS A 115 -8.19 -16.93 21.89
CA LYS A 115 -8.02 -16.55 23.31
C LYS A 115 -6.55 -16.37 23.71
N ASP A 116 -5.63 -17.07 23.05
CA ASP A 116 -4.19 -17.04 23.35
C ASP A 116 -3.47 -15.89 22.62
N LEU A 117 -4.17 -15.16 21.74
CA LEU A 117 -3.58 -14.03 21.04
C LEU A 117 -3.17 -12.91 22.01
N PRO A 118 -1.99 -12.28 21.80
CA PRO A 118 -1.47 -11.24 22.67
C PRO A 118 -2.33 -9.98 22.63
N GLU A 119 -2.43 -9.28 23.78
CA GLU A 119 -3.27 -8.09 23.97
C GLU A 119 -2.50 -6.84 24.42
N ASN A 120 -1.19 -6.84 24.22
CA ASN A 120 -0.27 -5.80 24.67
C ASN A 120 -0.41 -4.44 23.96
N THR A 121 -1.25 -4.34 22.91
CA THR A 121 -1.57 -3.06 22.24
C THR A 121 -3.07 -2.91 22.04
N THR A 122 -3.55 -1.66 21.94
CA THR A 122 -4.98 -1.38 21.65
C THR A 122 -5.42 -2.01 20.33
N VAL A 123 -4.57 -1.95 19.30
CA VAL A 123 -4.84 -2.62 18.02
C VAL A 123 -5.04 -4.12 18.19
N ARG A 124 -4.13 -4.78 18.92
CA ARG A 124 -4.23 -6.23 19.16
C ARG A 124 -5.50 -6.60 19.94
N ARG A 125 -5.86 -5.85 20.98
CA ARG A 125 -7.13 -6.03 21.72
C ARG A 125 -8.35 -5.89 20.82
N ASN A 126 -8.35 -4.85 19.98
CA ASN A 126 -9.44 -4.55 19.05
C ASN A 126 -9.64 -5.68 18.03
N PHE A 127 -8.56 -6.16 17.40
CA PHE A 127 -8.62 -7.28 16.46
C PHE A 127 -8.98 -8.59 17.14
N LYS A 128 -8.46 -8.89 18.34
CA LYS A 128 -8.80 -10.11 19.08
C LYS A 128 -10.30 -10.16 19.38
N LYS A 129 -10.87 -9.05 19.86
CA LYS A 129 -12.32 -8.92 20.08
C LYS A 129 -13.13 -9.15 18.80
N ALA A 130 -12.68 -8.63 17.66
CA ALA A 130 -13.34 -8.86 16.38
C ALA A 130 -13.33 -10.34 15.97
N LEU A 131 -12.18 -11.00 16.12
CA LEU A 131 -12.01 -12.41 15.79
C LEU A 131 -12.85 -13.31 16.70
N LEU A 132 -12.93 -13.02 18.01
CA LEU A 132 -13.81 -13.73 18.95
C LEU A 132 -15.30 -13.59 18.58
N ASN A 133 -15.67 -12.48 17.93
CA ASN A 133 -17.02 -12.24 17.42
C ASN A 133 -17.26 -12.81 16.01
N ASN A 134 -16.36 -13.68 15.52
CA ASN A 134 -16.42 -14.29 14.17
C ASN A 134 -16.43 -13.27 13.01
N GLU A 135 -15.86 -12.08 13.22
CA GLU A 135 -15.79 -11.10 12.16
C GLU A 135 -14.79 -11.52 11.07
N LYS A 136 -15.20 -11.36 9.81
CA LYS A 136 -14.38 -11.71 8.64
C LYS A 136 -13.78 -10.47 8.00
N PHE A 137 -12.51 -10.60 7.65
CA PHE A 137 -11.73 -9.59 6.95
C PHE A 137 -11.34 -10.12 5.58
N TYR A 138 -11.29 -9.24 4.60
CA TYR A 138 -11.02 -9.63 3.23
C TYR A 138 -9.82 -8.85 2.70
N SER A 139 -9.13 -9.45 1.74
CA SER A 139 -8.15 -8.70 0.97
C SER A 139 -8.86 -7.96 -0.14
N TYR A 140 -8.35 -6.80 -0.51
CA TYR A 140 -8.90 -6.03 -1.61
C TYR A 140 -7.81 -5.67 -2.58
N ARG A 141 -8.20 -5.44 -3.83
CA ARG A 141 -7.36 -4.81 -4.83
C ARG A 141 -7.82 -3.37 -4.96
N ILE A 142 -6.88 -2.44 -4.95
CA ILE A 142 -7.19 -1.02 -5.09
C ILE A 142 -6.46 -0.40 -6.28
N GLU A 143 -7.06 0.63 -6.85
CA GLU A 143 -6.49 1.45 -7.92
C GLU A 143 -6.60 2.93 -7.53
N LYS A 144 -5.54 3.71 -7.75
CA LYS A 144 -5.57 5.14 -7.45
C LYS A 144 -6.63 5.82 -8.32
N LYS A 145 -7.48 6.64 -7.70
CA LYS A 145 -8.60 7.34 -8.36
C LYS A 145 -8.12 8.22 -9.51
N GLU A 146 -7.04 8.95 -9.27
CA GLU A 146 -6.47 9.87 -10.24
C GLU A 146 -5.30 9.21 -10.96
N ILE A 147 -5.29 9.36 -12.28
CA ILE A 147 -4.13 9.02 -13.10
C ILE A 147 -3.04 10.05 -12.82
N TYR A 148 -1.86 9.55 -12.54
CA TYR A 148 -0.73 10.42 -12.24
C TYR A 148 -0.12 10.96 -13.52
N LEU A 149 -0.29 12.27 -13.71
CA LEU A 149 0.32 13.04 -14.78
C LEU A 149 1.47 13.82 -14.14
N CYS A 150 2.70 13.60 -14.60
CA CYS A 150 3.81 14.39 -14.11
C CYS A 150 4.27 15.38 -15.18
N ASP A 151 4.42 16.63 -14.74
CA ASP A 151 4.99 17.69 -15.55
C ASP A 151 6.52 17.55 -15.53
N PHE A 152 7.08 17.10 -16.65
CA PHE A 152 8.52 16.89 -16.81
C PHE A 152 9.35 18.14 -16.47
N GLU A 153 8.81 19.34 -16.68
CA GLU A 153 9.51 20.59 -16.37
C GLU A 153 9.68 20.79 -14.86
N LYS A 154 8.65 20.44 -14.07
CA LYS A 154 8.72 20.49 -12.60
C LYS A 154 9.68 19.46 -12.00
N LEU A 155 10.01 18.41 -12.76
CA LEU A 155 10.90 17.37 -12.27
C LEU A 155 12.39 17.72 -12.40
N LYS A 156 12.77 18.66 -13.27
CA LYS A 156 14.18 19.06 -13.43
C LYS A 156 14.77 19.69 -12.15
N GLU A 157 13.93 20.19 -11.24
CA GLU A 157 14.36 20.91 -10.04
C GLU A 157 14.67 20.01 -8.83
N ILE A 158 14.17 18.78 -8.79
CA ILE A 158 14.45 17.85 -7.68
C ILE A 158 15.67 17.01 -8.07
N LYS A 159 16.73 17.02 -7.24
CA LYS A 159 17.93 16.23 -7.52
C LYS A 159 17.63 14.73 -7.44
N PRO A 160 18.12 13.90 -8.38
CA PRO A 160 17.95 12.45 -8.30
C PRO A 160 18.65 11.90 -7.04
N VAL A 161 17.88 11.24 -6.19
CA VAL A 161 18.37 10.66 -4.92
C VAL A 161 19.13 9.34 -5.15
N TRP A 162 19.01 8.74 -6.34
CA TRP A 162 19.56 7.41 -6.67
C TRP A 162 21.04 7.40 -7.08
N LEU A 163 21.76 8.52 -6.97
CA LEU A 163 23.20 8.60 -7.21
C LEU A 163 24.06 8.37 -5.95
N GLN A 164 23.47 8.01 -4.80
CA GLN A 164 24.23 7.90 -3.54
C GLN A 164 24.47 6.48 -3.02
N GLU A 165 23.94 5.42 -3.62
CA GLU A 165 24.28 4.05 -3.19
C GLU A 165 24.28 3.09 -4.40
N TYR A 166 25.40 3.07 -5.12
CA TYR A 166 25.90 1.93 -5.89
C TYR A 166 27.33 1.62 -5.43
#